data_AF-A0A6J4XBV3-F1
#
_entry.id   AF-A0A6J4XBV3-F1
#
_cell.length_a   1.000
_cell.length_b   1.000
_cell.length_c   1.000
_cell.angle_alpha   90.00
_cell.angle_beta   90.00
_cell.angle_gamma   90.00
#
_symmetry.space_group_name_H-M   'P 1'
#
loop_
_entity.id
_entity.type
_entity.pdbx_description
1 polymer ?
#
loop_
_entity_poly.entity_id
_entity_poly.type
_entity_poly.pdbx_seq_one_letter_code
_entity_poly.pdbx_strand_id
1 'polypeptide(L)'
;MEKINEWEYIEQEVWKPTVENSSIQGTLIGKASKDENFRSRYYIVNESGKYIVWGSAMLDNKMQFVEEGQVVRISYEGKSKSRQGQDIKNFTVAFQKAAPPRQCQETTNHPDRPAS
;
A
#
# COMPACT_ATOMS: atom_id res chain seq x y z
N MET A 1 20.90 35.69 5.31
CA MET A 1 19.54 35.29 4.88
C MET A 1 19.08 34.20 5.82
N GLU A 2 18.24 34.54 6.79
CA GLU A 2 17.64 33.57 7.70
C GLU A 2 16.59 32.75 6.93
N LYS A 3 16.73 31.42 6.96
CA LYS A 3 15.70 30.53 6.43
C LYS A 3 14.51 30.59 7.39
N ILE A 4 13.41 31.14 6.90
CA ILE A 4 12.12 31.09 7.59
C ILE A 4 11.64 29.65 7.48
N ASN A 5 11.58 28.93 8.59
CA ASN A 5 11.00 27.59 8.62
C ASN A 5 9.50 27.75 8.87
N GLU A 6 8.68 27.54 7.84
CA GLU A 6 7.24 27.48 7.97
C GLU A 6 6.83 26.12 8.55
N TRP A 7 6.08 26.16 9.64
CA TRP A 7 5.50 24.98 10.26
C TRP A 7 4.14 24.71 9.61
N GLU A 8 4.07 23.66 8.80
CA GLU A 8 2.80 23.19 8.26
C GLU A 8 2.14 22.21 9.25
N TYR A 9 0.89 22.49 9.61
CA TYR A 9 0.10 21.58 10.42
C TYR A 9 -0.32 20.38 9.58
N ILE A 10 -0.13 19.18 10.14
CA ILE A 10 -0.48 17.93 9.46
C ILE A 10 -1.96 17.65 9.70
N GLU A 11 -2.83 18.06 8.77
CA GLU A 11 -4.22 17.59 8.77
C GLU A 11 -4.23 16.11 8.33
N GLN A 12 -4.71 15.23 9.22
CA GLN A 12 -4.80 13.79 8.96
C GLN A 12 -6.26 13.35 9.02
N GLU A 13 -6.80 12.89 7.90
CA GLU A 13 -8.15 12.36 7.83
C GLU A 13 -8.14 10.85 8.10
N VAL A 14 -9.02 10.36 8.97
CA VAL A 14 -9.13 8.91 9.19
C VAL A 14 -10.05 8.32 8.14
N TRP A 15 -9.52 7.48 7.26
CA TRP A 15 -10.34 6.76 6.29
C TRP A 15 -11.14 5.66 6.97
N LYS A 16 -12.46 5.84 7.02
CA LYS A 16 -13.43 4.88 7.56
C LYS A 16 -14.40 4.48 6.46
N PRO A 17 -14.16 3.34 5.76
CA PRO A 17 -15.10 2.89 4.74
C PRO A 17 -16.42 2.46 5.40
N THR A 18 -17.48 3.20 5.11
CA THR A 18 -18.86 2.92 5.50
C THR A 18 -19.65 2.23 4.40
N VAL A 19 -19.27 2.47 3.13
CA VAL A 19 -19.95 1.95 1.93
C VAL A 19 -19.09 0.86 1.30
N GLU A 20 -19.72 -0.22 0.88
CA GLU A 20 -19.09 -1.29 0.11
C GLU A 20 -18.55 -0.76 -1.22
N ASN A 21 -17.40 -1.27 -1.68
CA ASN A 21 -16.64 -0.77 -2.82
C ASN A 21 -15.99 0.61 -2.65
N SER A 22 -16.01 1.19 -1.44
CA SER A 22 -15.19 2.36 -1.15
C SER A 22 -13.70 1.99 -1.27
N SER A 23 -12.93 2.81 -1.97
CA SER A 23 -11.49 2.61 -2.10
C SER A 23 -10.72 3.90 -1.85
N ILE A 24 -9.53 3.76 -1.28
CA ILE A 24 -8.56 4.83 -1.12
C ILE A 24 -7.29 4.46 -1.88
N GLN A 25 -6.73 5.43 -2.60
CA GLN A 25 -5.46 5.29 -3.32
C GLN A 25 -4.53 6.42 -2.91
N GLY A 26 -3.24 6.10 -2.75
CA GLY A 26 -2.19 7.06 -2.45
C GLY A 26 -0.85 6.40 -2.15
N THR A 27 0.16 7.20 -1.88
CA THR A 27 1.50 6.74 -1.52
C THR A 27 1.56 6.40 -0.04
N LEU A 28 2.03 5.20 0.29
CA LEU A 28 2.27 4.79 1.68
C LEU A 28 3.51 5.53 2.20
N ILE A 29 3.32 6.52 3.07
CA ILE A 29 4.44 7.30 3.64
C ILE A 29 4.95 6.74 4.97
N GLY A 30 4.20 5.81 5.58
CA GLY A 30 4.57 5.24 6.86
C GLY A 30 3.61 4.14 7.32
N LYS A 31 4.13 3.23 8.13
CA LYS A 31 3.34 2.21 8.85
C LYS A 31 3.70 2.17 10.34
N ALA A 32 2.69 2.22 11.19
CA ALA A 32 2.82 1.92 12.62
C ALA A 32 2.23 0.53 12.88
N SER A 33 3.06 -0.38 13.36
CA SER A 33 2.66 -1.75 13.69
C SER A 33 1.70 -1.80 14.87
N LYS A 34 0.97 -2.91 14.98
CA LYS A 34 0.12 -3.20 16.14
C LYS A 34 0.98 -3.32 17.41
N ASP A 35 0.72 -2.47 18.39
CA ASP A 35 1.23 -2.62 19.76
C ASP A 35 0.19 -3.36 20.63
N GLU A 36 0.59 -3.79 21.83
CA GLU A 36 -0.25 -4.56 22.77
C GLU A 36 -1.64 -3.92 23.02
N ASN A 37 -1.74 -2.59 22.88
CA ASN A 37 -2.96 -1.82 23.10
C ASN A 37 -3.58 -1.19 21.84
N PHE A 38 -2.88 -1.16 20.70
CA PHE A 38 -3.28 -0.35 19.54
C PHE A 38 -3.27 -1.14 18.24
N ARG A 39 -4.28 -0.92 17.39
CA ARG A 39 -4.33 -1.46 16.03
C ARG A 39 -3.25 -0.80 15.16
N SER A 40 -2.75 -1.52 14.15
CA SER A 40 -1.83 -0.96 13.16
C SER A 40 -2.42 0.29 12.49
N ARG A 41 -1.57 1.23 12.08
CA ARG A 41 -1.98 2.45 11.38
C ARG A 41 -1.13 2.62 10.13
N TYR A 42 -1.76 2.88 9.00
CA TYR A 42 -1.09 3.14 7.73
C TYR A 42 -1.35 4.57 7.31
N TYR A 43 -0.28 5.28 6.98
CA TYR A 43 -0.33 6.67 6.57
C TYR A 43 -0.22 6.74 5.05
N ILE A 44 -1.31 7.17 4.41
CA ILE A 44 -1.44 7.23 2.96
C ILE A 44 -1.58 8.68 2.55
N VAL A 45 -0.79 9.15 1.59
CA VAL A 45 -0.88 10.52 1.06
C VAL A 45 -1.30 10.50 -0.40
N ASN A 46 -2.25 11.35 -0.76
CA ASN A 46 -2.66 11.58 -2.13
C ASN A 46 -2.88 13.09 -2.36
N GLU A 47 -3.39 13.44 -3.54
CA GLU A 47 -3.67 14.82 -3.94
C GLU A 47 -4.73 15.52 -3.06
N SER A 48 -5.62 14.74 -2.42
CA SER A 48 -6.63 15.25 -1.50
C SER A 48 -6.08 15.54 -0.10
N GLY A 49 -4.99 14.88 0.31
CA GLY A 49 -4.38 15.08 1.62
C GLY A 49 -3.75 13.83 2.23
N LYS A 50 -3.62 13.84 3.55
CA LYS A 50 -3.01 12.75 4.33
C LYS A 50 -4.11 11.95 5.03
N TYR A 51 -4.11 10.65 4.81
CA TYR A 51 -5.11 9.72 5.31
C TYR A 51 -4.49 8.69 6.26
N ILE A 52 -5.19 8.39 7.36
CA ILE A 52 -4.88 7.31 8.28
C ILE A 52 -5.84 6.17 8.03
N VAL A 53 -5.30 5.01 7.66
CA VAL A 53 -6.05 3.76 7.55
C VAL A 53 -5.77 2.89 8.77
N TRP A 54 -6.83 2.50 9.47
CA TRP A 54 -6.73 1.57 10.58
C TRP A 54 -6.54 0.14 10.09
N GLY A 55 -5.53 -0.51 10.62
CA GLY A 55 -5.23 -1.91 10.46
C GLY A 55 -6.35 -2.82 10.97
N SER A 56 -6.46 -3.95 10.29
CA SER A 56 -7.27 -5.10 10.67
C SER A 56 -6.44 -6.35 10.40
N ALA A 57 -6.79 -7.48 10.99
CA ALA A 57 -6.02 -8.72 10.80
C ALA A 57 -5.79 -9.06 9.31
N MET A 58 -6.77 -8.81 8.45
CA MET A 58 -6.64 -9.03 7.00
C MET A 58 -5.77 -7.97 6.32
N LEU A 59 -5.93 -6.71 6.71
CA LEU A 59 -5.17 -5.61 6.13
C LEU A 59 -3.69 -5.70 6.52
N ASP A 60 -3.37 -6.02 7.78
CA ASP A 60 -2.01 -6.25 8.27
C ASP A 60 -1.28 -7.32 7.47
N ASN A 61 -1.95 -8.46 7.26
CA ASN A 61 -1.39 -9.55 6.47
C ASN A 61 -1.09 -9.16 5.03
N LYS A 62 -1.83 -8.21 4.44
CA LYS A 62 -1.58 -7.74 3.06
C LYS A 62 -0.54 -6.61 3.03
N MET A 63 -0.60 -5.69 3.98
CA MET A 63 0.28 -4.51 4.05
C MET A 63 1.72 -4.86 4.45
N GLN A 64 1.98 -6.03 5.04
CA GLN A 64 3.36 -6.48 5.31
C GLN A 64 4.23 -6.58 4.05
N PHE A 65 3.61 -6.80 2.88
CA PHE A 65 4.28 -6.93 1.58
C PHE A 65 4.45 -5.59 0.85
N VAL A 66 3.95 -4.50 1.42
CA VAL A 66 4.04 -3.16 0.84
C VAL A 66 5.16 -2.38 1.54
N GLU A 67 6.00 -1.77 0.72
CA GLU A 67 7.09 -0.91 1.16
C GLU A 67 6.66 0.56 1.23
N GLU A 68 7.27 1.31 2.14
CA GLU A 68 7.08 2.77 2.21
C GLU A 68 7.60 3.42 0.92
N GLY A 69 6.88 4.42 0.43
CA GLY A 69 7.10 5.06 -0.87
C GLY A 69 6.34 4.42 -2.03
N GLN A 70 5.71 3.25 -1.86
CA GLN A 70 4.89 2.65 -2.90
C GLN A 70 3.47 3.24 -2.95
N VAL A 71 2.93 3.35 -4.15
CA VAL A 71 1.52 3.71 -4.36
C VAL A 71 0.67 2.48 -4.07
N VAL A 72 -0.22 2.60 -3.08
CA VAL A 72 -1.19 1.57 -2.69
C VAL A 72 -2.61 1.98 -3.06
N ARG A 73 -3.44 0.97 -3.29
CA ARG A 73 -4.88 1.08 -3.40
C ARG A 73 -5.52 0.06 -2.47
N ILE A 74 -6.32 0.56 -1.52
CA ILE A 74 -7.06 -0.26 -0.55
C ILE A 74 -8.54 -0.13 -0.87
N SER A 75 -9.19 -1.24 -1.17
CA SER A 75 -10.62 -1.33 -1.48
C SER A 75 -11.34 -2.12 -0.39
N TYR A 76 -12.44 -1.58 0.12
CA TYR A 76 -13.32 -2.25 1.06
C TYR A 76 -14.41 -2.98 0.29
N GLU A 77 -14.44 -4.31 0.38
CA GLU A 77 -15.38 -5.17 -0.36
C GLU A 77 -16.61 -5.57 0.48
N GLY A 78 -16.84 -4.87 1.60
CA GLY A 78 -17.95 -5.17 2.49
C GLY A 78 -17.58 -6.11 3.65
N LYS A 79 -18.58 -6.81 4.17
CA LYS A 79 -18.40 -7.74 5.29
C LYS A 79 -18.48 -9.17 4.77
N SER A 80 -17.53 -10.00 5.17
CA SER A 80 -17.54 -11.44 4.94
C SER A 80 -17.69 -12.17 6.27
N LYS A 81 -18.26 -13.39 6.25
CA LYS A 81 -18.33 -14.22 7.45
C LYS A 81 -17.04 -15.02 7.59
N SER A 82 -16.37 -14.89 8.73
CA SER A 82 -15.26 -15.77 9.11
C SER A 82 -15.75 -17.19 9.36
N ARG A 83 -14.84 -18.18 9.38
CA ARG A 83 -15.12 -19.59 9.72
C ARG A 83 -15.82 -19.76 11.09
N GLN A 84 -15.67 -18.79 11.99
CA GLN A 84 -16.33 -18.75 13.30
C GLN A 84 -17.66 -17.96 13.31
N GLY A 85 -18.21 -17.60 12.14
CA GLY A 85 -19.49 -16.88 12.03
C GLY A 85 -19.43 -15.38 12.35
N GLN A 86 -18.26 -14.82 12.65
CA GLN A 86 -18.08 -13.39 12.89
C GLN A 86 -18.01 -12.60 11.59
N ASP A 87 -18.67 -11.44 11.57
CA ASP A 87 -18.57 -10.47 10.48
C ASP A 87 -17.19 -9.81 10.48
N ILE A 88 -16.37 -10.14 9.48
CA ILE A 88 -15.06 -9.54 9.23
C ILE A 88 -15.15 -8.59 8.04
N LYS A 89 -14.48 -7.44 8.15
CA LYS A 89 -14.34 -6.49 7.04
C LYS A 89 -13.39 -7.08 6.00
N ASN A 90 -13.88 -7.25 4.77
CA ASN A 90 -13.07 -7.73 3.67
C ASN A 90 -12.35 -6.56 2.99
N PHE A 91 -11.04 -6.69 2.82
CA PHE A 91 -10.20 -5.66 2.22
C PHE A 91 -9.33 -6.26 1.12
N THR A 92 -9.28 -5.58 -0.01
CA THR A 92 -8.36 -5.85 -1.10
C THR A 92 -7.32 -4.75 -1.19
N VAL A 93 -6.05 -5.15 -1.29
CA VAL A 93 -4.90 -4.24 -1.36
C VAL A 93 -4.15 -4.54 -2.65
N ALA A 94 -3.91 -3.50 -3.43
CA ALA A 94 -3.02 -3.53 -4.57
C ALA A 94 -1.91 -2.49 -4.35
N PHE A 95 -0.72 -2.75 -4.86
CA PHE A 95 0.38 -1.77 -4.88
C PHE A 95 0.96 -1.71 -6.29
N GLN A 96 1.43 -0.53 -6.69
CA GLN A 96 2.14 -0.37 -7.96
C GLN A 96 3.55 -0.93 -7.81
N LYS A 97 3.77 -2.11 -8.38
CA LYS A 97 5.12 -2.62 -8.57
C LYS A 97 5.72 -1.87 -9.75
N ALA A 98 6.80 -1.12 -9.53
CA ALA A 98 7.64 -0.66 -10.62
C ALA A 98 8.09 -1.90 -11.38
N ALA A 99 7.64 -2.04 -12.63
CA ALA A 99 8.15 -3.09 -13.48
C ALA A 99 9.67 -2.91 -13.53
N PRO A 100 10.49 -3.96 -13.30
CA PRO A 100 11.89 -3.85 -13.64
C PRO A 100 11.96 -3.39 -15.10
N PRO A 101 12.89 -2.48 -15.46
CA PRO A 101 13.09 -2.13 -16.86
C PRO A 101 13.20 -3.46 -17.61
N ARG A 102 12.35 -3.64 -18.64
CA ARG A 102 12.42 -4.84 -19.48
C ARG A 102 13.87 -4.92 -19.93
N GLN A 103 14.63 -5.87 -19.42
CA GLN A 103 15.90 -6.20 -20.04
C GLN A 103 15.50 -6.64 -21.44
N CYS A 104 15.80 -5.79 -22.43
CA CYS A 104 15.89 -6.20 -23.81
C CYS A 104 16.71 -7.48 -23.77
N GLN A 105 16.11 -8.60 -24.15
CA GLN A 105 16.87 -9.82 -24.39
C GLN A 105 17.78 -9.50 -25.57
N GLU A 106 18.98 -9.03 -25.26
CA GLU A 106 20.08 -8.95 -26.18
C GLU A 106 20.39 -10.38 -26.59
N THR A 107 19.90 -10.80 -27.75
CA THR A 107 20.35 -12.01 -28.41
C THR A 107 21.78 -11.77 -28.87
N THR A 108 22.73 -11.81 -27.93
CA THR A 108 24.15 -11.84 -28.26
C THR A 108 24.45 -13.24 -28.83
N ASN A 109 24.68 -13.24 -30.13
CA ASN A 109 25.17 -14.34 -30.97
C ASN A 109 26.28 -15.16 -30.29
N HIS A 110 26.30 -16.47 -30.54
CA HIS A 110 27.53 -17.27 -30.41
C HIS A 110 27.85 -17.98 -31.74
N PRO A 111 29.13 -18.01 -32.15
CA PRO A 111 29.55 -18.02 -33.54
C PRO A 111 29.80 -19.42 -34.11
N ASP A 112 29.94 -19.45 -35.44
CA ASP A 112 30.62 -20.47 -36.26
C ASP A 112 31.37 -21.56 -35.50
N ARG A 113 30.93 -22.81 -35.71
CA ARG A 113 31.75 -24.00 -35.44
C ARG A 113 32.04 -24.66 -36.79
N PRO A 114 33.30 -24.65 -37.27
CA PRO A 114 33.67 -25.50 -38.40
C PRO A 114 33.83 -26.93 -37.88
N ALA A 115 33.30 -27.90 -38.62
CA ALA A 115 33.65 -29.30 -38.45
C ALA A 115 34.11 -29.83 -39.81
N SER A 116 35.37 -30.28 -39.81
CA SER A 116 36.11 -30.95 -40.88
C SER A 116 35.43 -32.22 -41.39
#